data_AF-A0A816XAV5-F1
#
_entry.id   AF-A0A816XAV5-F1
#
_cell.length_a   1.000
_cell.length_b   1.000
_cell.length_c   1.000
_cell.angle_alpha   90.00
_cell.angle_beta   90.00
_cell.angle_gamma   90.00
#
_symmetry.space_group_name_H-M   'P 1'
#
loop_
_entity.id
_entity.type
_entity.pdbx_description
1 polymer ?
#
loop_
_entity_poly.entity_id
_entity_poly.type
_entity_poly.pdbx_seq_one_letter_code
_entity_poly.pdbx_strand_id
1 'polypeptide(L)'
;MNTDFILGSDWCTKNAAKIDYEKNQVSICSSRGRTFIPYHKSIECLSLDVKSINVIHIPPRESYTVQAKVELSSADTIYFSPVDAIQSKKSIFMSPSLLHISNYTTYLEVYNPHDYTYTLPMNTLLGRITHTPYQMHSCLLSDTSREYSSLSSQRHIL
;
A
#
# COMPACT_ATOMS: atom_id res chain seq x y z
N MET A 1 -3.29 -4.66 14.39
CA MET A 1 -2.03 -3.94 14.08
C MET A 1 -1.89 -2.80 15.07
N ASN A 2 -0.86 -2.82 15.91
CA ASN A 2 -0.44 -1.62 16.63
C ASN A 2 0.59 -0.93 15.75
N THR A 3 0.18 0.13 15.07
CA THR A 3 1.14 1.08 14.49
C THR A 3 1.55 1.98 15.64
N ASP A 4 2.68 1.68 16.27
CA ASP A 4 3.06 2.40 17.49
C ASP A 4 3.31 3.89 17.19
N PHE A 5 3.95 4.22 16.06
CA PHE A 5 4.20 5.61 15.64
C PHE A 5 4.30 5.77 14.12
N ILE A 6 3.72 6.87 13.61
CA ILE A 6 3.91 7.32 12.22
C ILE A 6 4.82 8.55 12.25
N LEU A 7 5.94 8.47 11.53
CA LEU A 7 6.88 9.59 11.39
C LEU A 7 6.49 10.40 10.15
N GLY A 8 6.04 11.62 10.38
CA GLY A 8 5.66 12.56 9.32
C GLY A 8 6.85 13.10 8.53
N SER A 9 6.53 13.75 7.41
CA SER A 9 7.53 14.41 6.56
C SER A 9 8.28 15.52 7.30
N ASP A 10 7.61 16.21 8.22
CA ASP A 10 8.16 17.22 9.12
C ASP A 10 9.30 16.68 9.99
N TRP A 11 9.09 15.52 10.61
CA TRP A 11 10.12 14.84 11.41
C TRP A 11 11.29 14.41 10.53
N CYS A 12 11.01 13.85 9.34
CA CYS A 12 12.04 13.43 8.39
C CYS A 12 12.92 14.60 7.96
N THR A 13 12.32 15.76 7.64
CA THR A 13 13.07 16.97 7.27
C THR A 13 13.92 17.48 8.42
N LYS A 14 13.36 17.55 9.63
CA LYS A 14 14.06 18.02 10.83
C LYS A 14 15.29 17.18 11.17
N ASN A 15 15.22 15.87 10.95
CA ASN A 15 16.29 14.93 11.30
C ASN A 15 17.17 14.52 10.11
N ALA A 16 17.02 15.23 8.96
CA ALA A 16 17.70 14.90 7.71
C ALA A 16 17.64 13.40 7.37
N ALA A 17 16.47 12.79 7.62
CA ALA A 17 16.24 11.39 7.37
C ALA A 17 16.20 11.14 5.86
N LYS A 18 16.87 10.09 5.40
CA LYS A 18 16.91 9.69 3.99
C LYS A 18 16.58 8.21 3.87
N ILE A 19 15.63 7.91 3.01
CA ILE A 19 15.24 6.53 2.67
C ILE A 19 16.11 6.09 1.49
N ASP A 20 16.91 5.04 1.69
CA ASP A 20 17.69 4.38 0.65
C ASP A 20 16.96 3.09 0.25
N TYR A 21 16.23 3.18 -0.86
CA TYR A 21 15.39 2.09 -1.36
C TYR A 21 16.20 0.91 -1.90
N GLU A 22 17.41 1.15 -2.40
CA GLU A 22 18.28 0.11 -2.94
C GLU A 22 18.84 -0.76 -1.81
N LYS A 23 19.16 -0.13 -0.67
CA LYS A 23 19.70 -0.80 0.51
C LYS A 23 18.66 -1.17 1.55
N ASN A 24 17.38 -0.89 1.29
CA ASN A 24 16.27 -1.09 2.22
C ASN A 24 16.56 -0.56 3.63
N GLN A 25 17.02 0.70 3.72
CA GLN A 25 17.38 1.31 5.00
C GLN A 25 16.97 2.78 5.06
N VAL A 26 16.66 3.26 6.26
CA VAL A 26 16.55 4.69 6.56
C VAL A 26 17.84 5.13 7.21
N SER A 27 18.42 6.23 6.74
CA SER A 27 19.57 6.86 7.38
C SER A 27 19.16 8.17 8.05
N ILE A 28 19.65 8.39 9.26
CA ILE A 28 19.42 9.62 10.04
C ILE A 28 20.77 10.26 10.31
N CYS A 29 20.89 11.54 9.99
CA CYS A 29 22.11 12.30 10.28
C CYS A 29 21.95 13.02 11.62
N SER A 30 22.90 12.82 12.53
CA SER A 30 22.98 13.50 13.82
C SER A 30 24.35 14.13 14.01
N SER A 31 24.52 14.94 15.07
CA SER A 31 25.81 15.49 15.46
C SER A 31 26.85 14.41 15.82
N ARG A 32 26.41 13.18 16.11
CA ARG A 32 27.25 12.03 16.46
C ARG A 32 27.59 11.14 15.27
N GLY A 33 27.16 11.52 14.06
CA GLY A 33 27.33 10.74 12.84
C GLY A 33 26.01 10.25 12.25
N ARG A 34 26.11 9.26 11.35
CA ARG A 34 24.97 8.73 10.61
C ARG A 34 24.56 7.36 11.13
N THR A 35 23.29 7.22 11.50
CA THR A 35 22.69 5.95 11.90
C THR A 35 21.94 5.36 10.71
N PHE A 36 22.03 4.05 10.52
CA PHE A 36 21.31 3.31 9.49
C PHE A 36 20.36 2.31 10.15
N ILE A 37 19.09 2.38 9.78
CA ILE A 37 18.01 1.54 10.30
C ILE A 37 17.52 0.69 9.13
N PRO A 38 17.83 -0.62 9.08
CA PRO A 38 17.29 -1.48 8.03
C PRO A 38 15.78 -1.61 8.21
N TYR A 39 15.05 -1.68 7.10
CA TYR A 39 13.65 -2.05 7.09
C TYR A 39 13.44 -3.23 6.14
N HIS A 40 12.50 -4.10 6.48
CA HIS A 40 12.04 -5.09 5.54
C HIS A 40 11.12 -4.41 4.55
N LYS A 41 11.55 -4.32 3.30
CA LYS A 41 10.64 -4.01 2.20
C LYS A 41 9.62 -5.15 2.20
N SER A 42 8.36 -4.83 2.53
CA SER A 42 7.27 -5.78 2.36
C SER A 42 7.09 -5.95 0.85
N ILE A 43 7.81 -6.93 0.31
CA ILE A 43 7.85 -7.25 -1.12
C ILE A 43 6.87 -8.40 -1.29
N GLU A 44 5.63 -8.05 -1.61
CA GLU A 44 4.76 -8.76 -2.56
C GLU A 44 3.37 -8.12 -2.48
N CYS A 45 3.28 -6.83 -2.83
CA CYS A 45 1.97 -6.26 -3.07
C CYS A 45 1.37 -6.93 -4.31
N LEU A 46 0.39 -7.81 -4.08
CA LEU A 46 -0.41 -8.39 -5.14
C LEU A 46 -1.31 -7.31 -5.69
N SER A 47 -1.17 -7.04 -6.99
CA SER A 47 -2.13 -6.20 -7.70
C SER A 47 -3.20 -7.10 -8.29
N LEU A 48 -4.44 -6.96 -7.81
CA LEU A 48 -5.57 -7.76 -8.27
C LEU A 48 -6.51 -6.90 -9.09
N ASP A 49 -6.98 -7.44 -10.21
CA ASP A 49 -7.91 -6.75 -11.09
C ASP A 49 -9.29 -6.62 -10.43
N VAL A 50 -9.94 -5.48 -10.69
CA VAL A 50 -11.34 -5.23 -10.34
C VAL A 50 -12.14 -5.12 -11.63
N LYS A 51 -13.12 -6.01 -11.81
CA LYS A 51 -13.88 -6.14 -13.08
C LYS A 51 -15.38 -6.00 -12.88
N SER A 52 -16.09 -5.47 -13.88
CA SER A 52 -17.56 -5.43 -13.86
C SER A 52 -18.15 -6.85 -13.85
N ILE A 53 -19.18 -7.07 -13.02
CA ILE A 53 -19.88 -8.36 -12.95
C ILE A 53 -20.87 -8.53 -14.11
N ASN A 54 -21.54 -7.43 -14.49
CA ASN A 54 -22.58 -7.41 -15.50
C ASN A 54 -22.30 -6.33 -16.54
N VAL A 55 -23.11 -6.31 -17.59
CA VAL A 55 -23.25 -5.12 -18.42
C VAL A 55 -23.86 -4.00 -17.57
N ILE A 56 -23.23 -2.83 -17.58
CA ILE A 56 -23.66 -1.66 -16.79
C ILE A 56 -24.04 -0.55 -17.76
N HIS A 57 -25.23 0.02 -17.56
CA HIS A 57 -25.67 1.21 -18.25
C HIS A 57 -25.61 2.39 -17.29
N ILE A 58 -24.76 3.37 -17.58
CA ILE A 58 -24.54 4.54 -16.75
C ILE A 58 -25.29 5.71 -17.41
N PRO A 59 -26.33 6.27 -16.76
CA PRO A 59 -27.13 7.35 -17.34
C PRO A 59 -26.29 8.60 -17.64
N PRO A 60 -26.74 9.48 -18.54
CA PRO A 60 -26.06 10.74 -18.82
C PRO A 60 -25.95 11.63 -17.58
N ARG A 61 -24.78 12.25 -17.35
CA ARG A 61 -24.53 13.23 -16.27
C ARG A 61 -24.87 12.74 -14.86
N GLU A 62 -24.80 11.44 -14.62
CA GLU A 62 -25.13 10.83 -13.34
C GLU A 62 -24.00 9.95 -12.81
N SER A 63 -23.94 9.85 -11.48
CA SER A 63 -23.17 8.83 -10.77
C SER A 63 -23.98 7.54 -10.68
N TYR A 64 -23.30 6.41 -10.85
CA TYR A 64 -23.89 5.09 -10.72
C TYR A 64 -23.00 4.18 -9.88
N THR A 65 -23.61 3.45 -8.95
CA THR A 65 -22.90 2.46 -8.13
C THR A 65 -22.80 1.14 -8.88
N VAL A 66 -21.56 0.77 -9.20
CA VAL A 66 -21.21 -0.47 -9.89
C VAL A 66 -20.80 -1.53 -8.90
N GLN A 67 -21.44 -2.70 -8.97
CA GLN A 67 -20.94 -3.89 -8.31
C GLN A 67 -19.82 -4.53 -9.15
N ALA A 68 -18.67 -4.76 -8.52
CA ALA A 68 -17.48 -5.29 -9.17
C ALA A 68 -16.96 -6.55 -8.48
N LYS A 69 -16.33 -7.42 -9.27
CA LYS A 69 -15.68 -8.65 -8.82
C LYS A 69 -14.19 -8.41 -8.59
N VAL A 70 -13.67 -9.01 -7.53
CA VAL A 70 -12.26 -8.98 -7.14
C VAL A 70 -11.80 -10.38 -6.77
N GLU A 71 -10.56 -10.75 -7.12
CA GLU A 71 -9.95 -12.03 -6.73
C GLU A 71 -9.42 -12.03 -5.28
N LEU A 72 -10.16 -11.40 -4.38
CA LEU A 72 -9.89 -11.34 -2.94
C LEU A 72 -11.19 -11.64 -2.20
N SER A 73 -11.19 -12.63 -1.30
CA SER A 73 -12.42 -13.09 -0.63
C SER A 73 -13.03 -12.00 0.25
N SER A 74 -12.21 -11.30 1.04
CA SER A 74 -12.63 -10.26 1.96
C SER A 74 -11.48 -9.33 2.35
N ALA A 75 -11.77 -8.04 2.53
CA ALA A 75 -10.86 -7.05 3.11
C ALA A 75 -11.65 -5.85 3.62
N ASP A 76 -11.31 -5.35 4.82
CA ASP A 76 -12.02 -4.22 5.42
C ASP A 76 -11.68 -2.89 4.74
N THR A 77 -10.44 -2.72 4.32
CA THR A 77 -9.94 -1.49 3.71
C THR A 77 -8.83 -1.82 2.75
N ILE A 78 -9.04 -1.59 1.46
CA ILE A 78 -8.03 -1.76 0.43
C ILE A 78 -7.99 -0.57 -0.52
N TYR A 79 -6.78 -0.18 -0.94
CA TYR A 79 -6.62 0.89 -1.91
C TYR A 79 -6.94 0.41 -3.33
N PHE A 80 -7.84 1.13 -3.99
CA PHE A 80 -8.20 0.95 -5.39
C PHE A 80 -7.66 2.10 -6.24
N SER A 81 -7.09 1.73 -7.39
CA SER A 81 -6.70 2.65 -8.44
C SER A 81 -7.48 2.33 -9.73
N PRO A 82 -8.19 3.29 -10.33
CA PRO A 82 -8.83 3.09 -11.62
C PRO A 82 -7.79 2.84 -12.72
N VAL A 83 -8.17 2.12 -13.77
CA VAL A 83 -7.28 1.87 -14.93
C VAL A 83 -7.31 3.06 -15.88
N ASP A 84 -6.12 3.57 -16.22
CA ASP A 84 -5.95 4.69 -17.16
C ASP A 84 -6.37 4.35 -18.61
N ALA A 85 -6.50 3.07 -18.97
CA ALA A 85 -6.95 2.67 -20.31
C ALA A 85 -8.39 3.12 -20.63
N ILE A 86 -9.24 3.31 -19.61
CA ILE A 86 -10.57 3.92 -19.75
C ILE A 86 -10.47 5.43 -20.05
N GLN A 87 -9.30 6.05 -19.82
CA GLN A 87 -9.06 7.48 -19.98
C GLN A 87 -8.54 7.88 -21.35
N SER A 88 -8.07 6.95 -22.20
CA SER A 88 -7.52 7.31 -23.53
C SER A 88 -8.55 8.03 -24.42
N LYS A 89 -9.85 7.85 -24.13
CA LYS A 89 -10.93 8.80 -24.39
C LYS A 89 -11.83 8.85 -23.17
N LYS A 90 -11.79 9.93 -22.39
CA LYS A 90 -12.58 10.21 -21.15
C LYS A 90 -14.05 9.77 -21.23
N SER A 91 -14.31 8.48 -21.09
CA SER A 91 -15.65 7.92 -21.33
C SER A 91 -16.47 7.91 -20.05
N ILE A 92 -15.81 7.65 -18.93
CA ILE A 92 -16.38 7.68 -17.59
C ILE A 92 -15.29 8.09 -16.59
N PHE A 93 -15.71 8.58 -15.43
CA PHE A 93 -14.84 8.97 -14.34
C PHE A 93 -14.99 8.02 -13.15
N MET A 94 -13.86 7.62 -12.59
CA MET A 94 -13.75 6.86 -11.35
C MET A 94 -12.61 7.47 -10.54
N SER A 95 -12.80 7.68 -9.25
CA SER A 95 -11.74 8.17 -8.36
C SER A 95 -11.00 7.02 -7.68
N PRO A 96 -9.69 7.16 -7.43
CA PRO A 96 -9.02 6.33 -6.45
C PRO A 96 -9.78 6.37 -5.12
N SER A 97 -9.92 5.24 -4.45
CA SER A 97 -10.75 5.11 -3.26
C SER A 97 -10.30 3.95 -2.38
N LEU A 98 -10.78 3.96 -1.14
CA LEU A 98 -10.66 2.83 -0.23
C LEU A 98 -11.93 1.98 -0.36
N LEU A 99 -11.74 0.69 -0.59
CA LEU A 99 -12.84 -0.26 -0.79
C LEU A 99 -12.95 -1.24 0.36
N HIS A 100 -14.18 -1.62 0.65
CA HIS A 100 -14.50 -2.83 1.40
C HIS A 100 -14.78 -3.96 0.41
N ILE A 101 -14.22 -5.15 0.66
CA ILE A 101 -14.44 -6.35 -0.13
C ILE A 101 -15.11 -7.39 0.75
N SER A 102 -16.21 -7.96 0.24
CA SER A 102 -16.92 -9.06 0.88
C SER A 102 -17.41 -10.04 -0.18
N ASN A 103 -17.20 -11.34 0.07
CA ASN A 103 -17.58 -12.41 -0.84
C ASN A 103 -17.11 -12.18 -2.28
N TYR A 104 -15.85 -11.77 -2.48
CA TYR A 104 -15.26 -11.46 -3.80
C TYR A 104 -15.91 -10.29 -4.54
N THR A 105 -16.70 -9.46 -3.83
CA THR A 105 -17.42 -8.31 -4.42
C THR A 105 -17.11 -7.01 -3.70
N THR A 106 -17.22 -5.91 -4.45
CA THR A 106 -17.11 -4.55 -3.94
C THR A 106 -18.02 -3.61 -4.75
N TYR A 107 -18.15 -2.38 -4.28
CA TYR A 107 -18.95 -1.34 -4.93
C TYR A 107 -18.09 -0.13 -5.26
N LEU A 108 -18.25 0.37 -6.48
CA LEU A 108 -17.52 1.51 -7.02
C LEU A 108 -18.49 2.57 -7.49
N GLU A 109 -18.18 3.84 -7.25
CA GLU A 109 -18.91 4.94 -7.89
C GLU A 109 -18.28 5.27 -9.24
N VAL A 110 -19.12 5.35 -10.27
CA VAL A 110 -18.73 5.72 -11.63
C VAL A 110 -19.59 6.87 -12.10
N TYR A 111 -18.97 7.94 -12.60
CA TYR A 111 -19.67 9.09 -13.15
C TYR A 111 -19.58 9.11 -14.67
N ASN A 112 -20.71 9.28 -15.34
CA ASN A 112 -20.76 9.50 -16.79
C ASN A 112 -20.86 11.00 -17.09
N PRO A 113 -19.81 11.64 -17.64
CA PRO A 113 -19.82 13.06 -17.95
C PRO A 113 -20.57 13.41 -19.23
N HIS A 114 -21.02 12.42 -20.00
CA HIS A 114 -21.60 12.63 -21.32
C HIS A 114 -23.11 12.84 -21.27
N ASP A 115 -23.65 13.32 -22.39
CA ASP A 115 -25.09 13.55 -22.62
C ASP A 115 -25.81 12.30 -23.17
N TYR A 116 -25.12 11.16 -23.22
CA TYR A 116 -25.66 9.87 -23.67
C TYR A 116 -25.32 8.77 -22.66
N THR A 117 -26.14 7.72 -22.63
CA THR A 117 -25.92 6.57 -21.76
C THR A 117 -24.63 5.85 -22.17
N TYR A 118 -23.71 5.68 -21.23
CA TYR A 118 -22.50 4.91 -21.45
C TYR A 118 -22.72 3.46 -21.02
N THR A 119 -22.30 2.50 -21.84
CA THR A 119 -22.44 1.07 -21.52
C THR A 119 -21.07 0.45 -21.31
N LEU A 120 -20.83 -0.09 -20.11
CA LEU A 120 -19.67 -0.93 -19.81
C LEU A 120 -20.03 -2.39 -20.08
N PRO A 121 -19.30 -3.10 -20.96
CA PRO A 121 -19.45 -4.54 -21.11
C PRO A 121 -19.17 -5.29 -19.81
N MET A 122 -19.70 -6.52 -19.72
CA MET A 122 -19.33 -7.47 -18.67
C MET A 122 -17.81 -7.74 -18.69
N ASN A 123 -17.22 -7.98 -17.52
CA ASN A 123 -15.79 -8.26 -17.34
C ASN A 123 -14.86 -7.11 -17.76
N THR A 124 -15.38 -5.89 -17.88
CA THR A 124 -14.56 -4.70 -18.15
C THR A 124 -13.65 -4.46 -16.96
N LEU A 125 -12.35 -4.28 -17.22
CA LEU A 125 -11.35 -3.94 -16.21
C LEU A 125 -11.55 -2.49 -15.75
N LEU A 126 -12.02 -2.30 -14.52
CA LEU A 126 -12.33 -0.98 -13.96
C LEU A 126 -11.11 -0.35 -13.27
N GLY A 127 -10.29 -1.19 -12.64
CA GLY A 127 -9.14 -0.76 -11.86
C GLY A 127 -8.39 -1.93 -11.26
N ARG A 128 -7.50 -1.62 -10.34
CA ARG A 128 -6.72 -2.60 -9.60
C ARG A 128 -6.70 -2.24 -8.12
N ILE A 129 -6.75 -3.25 -7.28
CA ILE A 129 -6.47 -3.12 -5.86
C ILE A 129 -5.03 -3.51 -5.57
N THR A 130 -4.44 -2.90 -4.54
CA THR A 130 -3.11 -3.30 -4.04
C THR A 130 -3.31 -4.01 -2.71
N HIS A 131 -3.04 -5.31 -2.67
CA HIS A 131 -3.15 -6.13 -1.47
C HIS A 131 -1.76 -6.54 -1.01
N THR A 132 -1.44 -6.30 0.25
CA THR A 132 -0.23 -6.87 0.87
C THR A 132 -0.64 -8.15 1.60
N PRO A 133 -0.37 -9.34 1.05
CA PRO A 133 -0.62 -10.58 1.76
C PRO A 133 0.24 -10.55 3.03
N TYR A 134 -0.39 -10.79 4.18
CA TYR A 134 0.32 -10.93 5.43
C TYR A 134 1.26 -12.15 5.35
N GLN A 135 2.55 -11.92 5.14
CA GLN A 135 3.56 -12.88 5.54
C GLN A 135 3.83 -12.64 7.02
N MET A 136 3.35 -13.55 7.87
CA MET A 136 3.72 -13.62 9.29
C MET A 136 5.21 -13.98 9.40
N HIS A 137 6.10 -13.01 9.19
CA HIS A 137 7.46 -13.14 9.65
C HIS A 137 7.52 -12.62 11.09
N SER A 138 7.56 -13.58 12.02
CA SER A 138 7.88 -13.36 13.43
C SER A 138 9.24 -12.65 13.53
N CYS A 139 9.24 -11.33 13.64
CA CYS A 139 10.40 -10.58 14.10
C CYS A 139 10.56 -10.84 15.60
N LEU A 140 11.23 -11.95 15.94
CA LEU A 140 11.91 -12.06 17.22
C LEU A 140 12.99 -10.97 17.20
N LEU A 141 12.75 -9.89 17.96
CA LEU A 141 13.80 -9.01 18.41
C LEU A 141 14.78 -9.89 19.21
N SER A 142 15.87 -10.30 18.57
CA SER A 142 17.02 -10.82 19.29
C SER A 142 17.53 -9.67 20.16
N ASP A 143 17.24 -9.73 21.45
CA ASP A 143 17.89 -8.92 22.48
C ASP A 143 19.39 -9.25 22.46
N THR A 144 20.16 -8.58 21.61
CA THR A 144 21.61 -8.50 21.73
C THR A 144 21.97 -7.27 22.56
N SER A 145 21.50 -7.25 23.80
CA SER A 145 21.98 -6.32 24.81
C SER A 145 22.42 -7.07 26.06
N ARG A 146 23.70 -7.48 26.07
CA ARG A 146 24.64 -7.50 27.22
C ARG A 146 25.71 -8.56 27.01
N GLU A 147 26.89 -8.12 26.60
CA GLU A 147 28.17 -8.43 27.26
C GLU A 147 29.28 -7.61 26.60
N TYR A 148 29.44 -6.37 27.07
CA TYR A 148 30.69 -5.61 26.97
C TYR A 148 30.99 -5.00 28.33
N SER A 149 31.76 -5.73 29.11
CA SER A 149 32.58 -5.28 30.23
C SER A 149 33.64 -6.36 30.38
N SER A 150 34.94 -6.16 30.31
CA SER A 150 35.78 -4.95 30.27
C SER A 150 37.20 -5.42 29.93
N LEU A 151 37.97 -4.56 29.25
CA LEU A 151 39.38 -4.78 28.94
C LEU A 151 40.27 -4.93 30.20
N SER A 152 41.37 -5.66 29.98
CA SER A 152 42.74 -5.47 30.49
C SER A 152 43.05 -5.63 31.98
N SER A 153 43.83 -6.68 32.30
CA SER A 153 45.15 -6.50 32.91
C SER A 153 45.99 -7.78 32.81
N GLN A 154 47.14 -7.70 32.13
CA GLN A 154 48.26 -8.61 32.27
C GLN A 154 48.89 -8.47 33.66
N ARG A 155 49.30 -9.59 34.29
CA ARG A 155 50.63 -9.77 34.89
C ARG A 155 50.84 -11.20 35.42
N HIS A 156 52.07 -11.68 35.20
CA HIS A 156 52.70 -12.91 35.68
C HIS A 156 52.73 -13.07 37.21
N ILE A 157 53.13 -14.29 37.65
CA ILE A 157 53.54 -14.84 38.97
C ILE A 157 52.61 -16.05 39.28
N LEU A 158 53.01 -17.32 39.40
CA LEU A 158 54.27 -18.01 39.71
C LEU A 158 54.57 -19.11 38.66
#